data_AF-A0A9I9CCL3-F1
#
_entry.id   AF-A0A9I9CCL3-F1
#
_cell.length_a   1.000
_cell.length_b   1.000
_cell.length_c   1.000
_cell.angle_alpha   90.00
_cell.angle_beta   90.00
_cell.angle_gamma   90.00
#
_symmetry.space_group_name_H-M   'P 1'
#
loop_
_entity.id
_entity.type
_entity.pdbx_description
1 polymer ?
#
loop_
_entity_poly.entity_id
_entity_poly.type
_entity_poly.pdbx_seq_one_letter_code
_entity_poly.pdbx_strand_id
1 'polypeptide(L)'
;LAASLLGIRAGQNAVFRGRLYRRSNATVVPYEITLAEFSNKTAEFVNRQAKCGVKDEGVIVPRSLGAENRTEINILAADVNSLMYTRTPQEVLRIVYGSGNESVPGGFFPKGANGRIAERFLRS
;
A
#
# COMPACT_ATOMS: atom_id res chain seq x y z
N LEU A 1 14.07 -16.63 -2.68
CA LEU A 1 12.70 -17.16 -2.89
C LEU A 1 11.64 -16.05 -3.06
N ALA A 2 11.67 -14.97 -2.27
CA ALA A 2 10.66 -13.91 -2.37
C ALA A 2 10.71 -13.08 -3.67
N ALA A 3 11.91 -12.85 -4.24
CA ALA A 3 12.10 -11.96 -5.39
C ALA A 3 11.33 -12.38 -6.66
N SER A 4 11.22 -13.68 -6.94
CA SER A 4 10.45 -14.18 -8.10
C SER A 4 8.93 -13.96 -7.94
N LEU A 5 8.42 -13.94 -6.71
CA LEU A 5 7.01 -13.65 -6.44
C LEU A 5 6.70 -12.15 -6.57
N LEU A 6 7.67 -11.27 -6.28
CA LEU A 6 7.48 -9.82 -6.32
C LEU A 6 7.08 -9.33 -7.72
N GLY A 7 7.75 -9.81 -8.77
CA GLY A 7 7.42 -9.43 -10.15
C GLY A 7 5.98 -9.79 -10.54
N ILE A 8 5.53 -10.99 -10.17
CA ILE A 8 4.15 -11.44 -10.42
C ILE A 8 3.14 -10.57 -9.66
N ARG A 9 3.43 -10.27 -8.38
CA ARG A 9 2.56 -9.42 -7.55
C ARG A 9 2.49 -7.98 -8.09
N ALA A 10 3.60 -7.43 -8.56
CA ALA A 10 3.65 -6.11 -9.19
C ALA A 10 2.80 -6.08 -10.48
N GLY A 11 2.92 -7.09 -11.35
CA GLY A 11 2.11 -7.20 -12.56
C GLY A 11 0.60 -7.31 -12.26
N GLN A 12 0.22 -8.15 -11.30
CA GLN A 12 -1.17 -8.26 -10.86
C GLN A 12 -1.70 -6.92 -10.30
N ASN A 13 -0.91 -6.25 -9.46
CA ASN A 13 -1.26 -4.96 -8.90
C ASN A 13 -1.46 -3.89 -9.99
N ALA A 14 -0.58 -3.84 -10.99
CA ALA A 14 -0.70 -2.93 -12.12
C ALA A 14 -1.98 -3.15 -12.94
N VAL A 15 -2.43 -4.40 -13.13
CA VAL A 15 -3.71 -4.69 -13.79
C VAL A 15 -4.88 -4.09 -13.03
N PHE A 16 -4.91 -4.26 -11.70
CA PHE A 16 -5.97 -3.67 -10.86
C PHE A 16 -5.91 -2.14 -10.86
N ARG A 17 -4.73 -1.57 -10.67
CA ARG A 17 -4.53 -0.11 -10.67
C ARG A 17 -4.87 0.51 -12.03
N GLY A 18 -4.58 -0.16 -13.14
CA GLY A 18 -4.99 0.26 -14.47
C GLY A 18 -6.52 0.30 -14.65
N ARG A 19 -7.24 -0.66 -14.06
CA ARG A 19 -8.72 -0.65 -14.05
C ARG A 19 -9.29 0.47 -13.16
N LEU A 20 -8.69 0.70 -12.00
CA LEU A 20 -9.07 1.80 -11.09
C LEU A 20 -8.82 3.15 -11.76
N TYR A 21 -7.67 3.33 -12.41
CA TYR A 21 -7.32 4.55 -13.12
C TYR A 21 -8.33 4.90 -14.23
N ARG A 22 -8.76 3.91 -15.03
CA ARG A 22 -9.80 4.14 -16.07
C ARG A 22 -11.13 4.66 -15.51
N ARG A 23 -11.38 4.44 -14.22
CA ARG A 23 -12.59 4.89 -13.52
C ARG A 23 -12.25 5.88 -12.41
N SER A 24 -11.09 6.54 -12.47
CA SER A 24 -10.60 7.41 -11.40
C SER A 24 -11.61 8.46 -10.96
N ASN A 25 -12.37 9.02 -11.90
CA ASN A 25 -13.38 10.05 -11.67
C ASN A 25 -14.76 9.50 -11.25
N ALA A 26 -14.94 8.18 -11.19
CA ALA A 26 -16.19 7.60 -10.73
C ALA A 26 -16.34 7.79 -9.21
N THR A 27 -17.53 8.18 -8.78
CA THR A 27 -17.89 8.34 -7.37
C THR A 27 -17.99 6.99 -6.66
N VAL A 28 -17.48 6.91 -5.44
CA VAL A 28 -17.51 5.71 -4.59
C VAL A 28 -18.72 5.74 -3.66
N VAL A 29 -19.90 5.36 -4.15
CA VAL A 29 -21.14 5.32 -3.33
C VAL A 29 -20.96 4.42 -2.09
N PRO A 30 -21.40 4.85 -0.88
CA PRO A 30 -22.16 6.08 -0.56
C PRO A 30 -21.28 7.31 -0.26
N TYR A 31 -19.97 7.22 -0.43
CA TYR A 31 -19.05 8.31 -0.15
C TYR A 31 -19.01 9.31 -1.32
N GLU A 32 -19.15 10.58 -1.03
CA GLU A 32 -19.09 11.69 -2.00
C GLU A 32 -17.63 11.99 -2.43
N ILE A 33 -16.86 10.95 -2.73
CA ILE A 33 -15.47 11.03 -3.19
C ILE A 33 -15.26 10.18 -4.44
N THR A 34 -14.28 10.56 -5.24
CA THR A 34 -13.86 9.83 -6.44
C THR A 34 -13.02 8.60 -6.10
N LEU A 35 -12.90 7.65 -7.03
CA LEU A 35 -12.00 6.50 -6.88
C LEU A 35 -10.53 6.93 -6.74
N ALA A 36 -10.11 8.03 -7.37
CA ALA A 36 -8.78 8.59 -7.18
C ALA A 36 -8.55 9.00 -5.72
N GLU A 37 -9.46 9.80 -5.15
CA GLU A 37 -9.40 10.25 -3.76
C GLU A 37 -9.49 9.07 -2.78
N PHE A 38 -10.36 8.10 -3.06
CA PHE A 38 -10.45 6.89 -2.24
C PHE A 38 -9.12 6.11 -2.22
N SER A 39 -8.45 6.01 -3.37
CA SER A 39 -7.13 5.37 -3.45
C SER A 39 -6.07 6.14 -2.65
N ASN A 40 -6.09 7.48 -2.70
CA ASN A 40 -5.18 8.32 -1.92
C ASN A 40 -5.43 8.17 -0.41
N LYS A 41 -6.69 8.18 0.04
CA LYS A 41 -7.04 7.96 1.45
C LYS A 41 -6.61 6.58 1.95
N THR A 42 -6.71 5.57 1.09
CA THR A 42 -6.22 4.21 1.41
C THR A 42 -4.71 4.20 1.59
N ALA A 43 -3.97 4.83 0.67
CA ALA A 43 -2.51 4.95 0.76
C ALA A 43 -2.06 5.72 2.02
N GLU A 44 -2.72 6.84 2.32
CA GLU A 44 -2.49 7.61 3.55
C GLU A 44 -2.72 6.77 4.81
N PHE A 45 -3.79 5.96 4.83
CA PHE A 45 -4.06 5.05 5.94
C PHE A 45 -2.93 4.02 6.09
N VAL A 46 -2.52 3.36 5.00
CA VAL A 46 -1.42 2.37 5.00
C VAL A 46 -0.12 2.98 5.53
N ASN A 47 0.26 4.15 5.02
CA ASN A 47 1.46 4.87 5.44
C ASN A 47 1.42 5.25 6.93
N ARG A 48 0.25 5.69 7.42
CA ARG A 48 0.04 6.04 8.84
C ARG A 48 0.18 4.82 9.74
N GLN A 49 -0.44 3.69 9.38
CA GLN A 49 -0.31 2.46 10.16
C GLN A 49 1.13 1.96 10.18
N ALA A 50 1.81 1.98 9.03
CA ALA A 50 3.19 1.51 8.91
C ALA A 50 4.21 2.37 9.66
N LYS A 51 3.92 3.68 9.85
CA LYS A 51 4.84 4.69 10.40
C LYS A 51 6.13 4.82 9.56
N CYS A 52 5.99 4.84 8.23
CA CYS A 52 7.11 4.68 7.29
C CYS A 52 7.31 5.84 6.29
N GLY A 53 6.65 6.98 6.49
CA GLY A 53 6.61 8.05 5.49
C GLY A 53 5.72 7.68 4.31
N VAL A 54 6.08 8.11 3.09
CA VAL A 54 5.32 7.82 1.86
C VAL A 54 5.93 6.59 1.17
N LYS A 55 5.30 5.43 1.34
CA LYS A 55 5.64 4.16 0.64
C LYS A 55 4.44 3.52 -0.06
N ASP A 56 3.27 4.11 0.10
CA ASP A 56 2.06 3.80 -0.64
C ASP A 56 1.49 5.08 -1.21
N GLU A 57 0.87 4.95 -2.37
CA GLU A 57 0.40 6.06 -3.18
C GLU A 57 -0.86 5.65 -3.94
N GLY A 58 -1.79 6.59 -4.12
CA GLY A 58 -2.97 6.34 -4.95
C GLY A 58 -2.64 6.26 -6.44
N VAL A 59 -3.67 6.00 -7.25
CA VAL A 59 -3.52 5.79 -8.71
C VAL A 59 -3.14 7.06 -9.48
N ILE A 60 -3.33 8.23 -8.85
CA ILE A 60 -2.93 9.54 -9.34
C ILE A 60 -2.14 10.23 -8.24
N VAL A 61 -0.95 10.73 -8.57
CA VAL A 61 -0.02 11.40 -7.66
C VAL A 61 0.43 12.74 -8.24
N PRO A 62 0.87 13.70 -7.42
CA PRO A 62 1.59 14.87 -7.91
C PRO A 62 2.80 14.46 -8.74
N ARG A 63 3.10 15.22 -9.79
CA ARG A 63 4.22 14.93 -10.70
C ARG A 63 5.57 14.80 -10.00
N SER A 64 5.77 15.45 -8.85
CA SER A 64 6.99 15.36 -8.03
C SER A 64 7.18 14.01 -7.31
N LEU A 65 6.15 13.17 -7.28
CA LEU A 65 6.19 11.83 -6.70
C LEU A 65 6.12 10.74 -7.77
N GLY A 66 5.64 11.06 -8.96
CA GLY A 66 5.58 10.08 -10.04
C GLY A 66 6.96 9.71 -10.59
N ALA A 67 7.01 8.56 -11.26
CA ALA A 67 8.22 8.03 -11.85
C ALA A 67 8.95 9.08 -12.71
N GLU A 68 10.25 9.23 -12.45
CA GLU A 68 11.16 10.16 -13.11
C GLU A 68 10.73 11.65 -13.07
N ASN A 69 9.80 12.03 -12.17
CA ASN A 69 9.14 13.33 -12.17
C ASN A 69 8.41 13.67 -13.50
N ARG A 70 7.97 12.63 -14.23
CA ARG A 70 7.44 12.77 -15.59
C ARG A 70 5.99 12.37 -15.74
N THR A 71 5.42 11.68 -14.76
CA THR A 71 4.04 11.17 -14.79
C THR A 71 3.28 11.56 -13.52
N GLU A 72 1.98 11.73 -13.64
CA GLU A 72 1.04 11.82 -12.52
C GLU A 72 0.29 10.50 -12.33
N ILE A 73 0.43 9.58 -13.28
CA ILE A 73 -0.22 8.27 -13.28
C ILE A 73 0.69 7.28 -12.58
N ASN A 74 0.15 6.61 -11.56
CA ASN A 74 0.88 5.67 -10.73
C ASN A 74 0.27 4.26 -10.83
N ILE A 75 0.24 3.68 -12.03
CA ILE A 75 -0.30 2.33 -12.25
C ILE A 75 0.66 1.26 -11.70
N LEU A 76 1.95 1.41 -11.94
CA LEU A 76 3.00 0.57 -11.36
C LEU A 76 3.70 1.38 -10.27
N ALA A 77 3.40 1.07 -9.01
CA ALA A 77 3.92 1.83 -7.87
C ALA A 77 5.44 1.72 -7.77
N ALA A 78 6.10 2.87 -7.90
CA ALA A 78 7.54 3.03 -7.78
C ALA A 78 7.86 4.46 -7.33
N ASP A 79 9.04 4.67 -6.74
CA ASP A 79 9.52 5.99 -6.39
C ASP A 79 9.95 6.81 -7.63
N VAL A 80 10.41 8.04 -7.40
CA VAL A 80 10.90 8.94 -8.45
C VAL A 80 12.06 8.36 -9.27
N ASN A 81 12.77 7.35 -8.77
CA ASN A 81 13.84 6.64 -9.48
C ASN A 81 13.35 5.35 -10.16
N SER A 82 12.03 5.13 -10.23
CA SER A 82 11.40 3.93 -10.76
C SER A 82 11.77 2.65 -9.97
N LEU A 83 12.08 2.79 -8.68
CA LEU A 83 12.37 1.67 -7.78
C LEU A 83 11.16 1.30 -6.93
N MET A 84 10.97 -0.01 -6.70
CA MET A 84 9.87 -0.49 -5.88
C MET A 84 10.06 -0.13 -4.41
N TYR A 85 8.99 0.33 -3.76
CA TYR A 85 8.98 0.49 -2.31
C TYR A 85 9.13 -0.86 -1.60
N THR A 86 10.10 -0.93 -0.70
CA THR A 86 10.28 -2.10 0.17
C THR A 86 9.69 -1.83 1.56
N ARG A 87 9.14 -2.89 2.18
CA ARG A 87 8.58 -2.84 3.53
C ARG A 87 9.26 -3.83 4.45
N THR A 88 9.46 -3.43 5.70
CA THR A 88 9.93 -4.32 6.77
C THR A 88 8.77 -5.19 7.28
N PRO A 89 9.05 -6.35 7.91
CA PRO A 89 8.00 -7.15 8.52
C PRO A 89 7.16 -6.38 9.55
N GLN A 90 7.77 -5.47 10.33
CA GLN A 90 7.07 -4.62 11.29
C GLN A 90 6.07 -3.68 10.60
N GLU A 91 6.51 -3.01 9.53
CA GLU A 91 5.63 -2.13 8.75
C GLU A 91 4.43 -2.92 8.20
N VAL A 92 4.66 -4.12 7.66
CA VAL A 92 3.59 -4.99 7.16
C VAL A 92 2.65 -5.40 8.29
N LEU A 93 3.17 -5.86 9.44
CA LEU A 93 2.35 -6.30 10.58
C LEU A 93 1.47 -5.18 11.14
N ARG A 94 2.03 -3.97 11.30
CA ARG A 94 1.27 -2.79 11.73
C ARG A 94 0.10 -2.47 10.78
N ILE A 95 0.32 -2.59 9.47
CA ILE A 95 -0.72 -2.38 8.45
C ILE A 95 -1.81 -3.44 8.59
N VAL A 96 -1.45 -4.73 8.57
CA VAL A 96 -2.46 -5.81 8.53
C VAL A 96 -3.19 -5.98 9.86
N TYR A 97 -2.58 -5.61 10.98
CA TYR A 97 -3.25 -5.55 12.29
C TYR A 97 -4.10 -4.29 12.44
N GLY A 98 -3.83 -3.23 11.67
CA GLY A 98 -4.58 -1.97 11.71
C GLY A 98 -4.44 -1.17 13.01
N SER A 99 -3.51 -1.55 13.87
CA SER A 99 -3.26 -0.95 15.19
C SER A 99 -2.11 0.06 15.20
N GLY A 100 -1.30 0.08 14.12
CA GLY A 100 -0.06 0.85 14.09
C GLY A 100 1.03 0.30 15.02
N ASN A 101 0.83 -0.92 15.55
CA ASN A 101 1.75 -1.64 16.42
C ASN A 101 1.82 -3.13 16.03
N GLU A 102 3.01 -3.59 15.68
CA GLU A 102 3.33 -4.96 15.25
C GLU A 102 3.14 -6.01 16.36
N SER A 103 3.05 -5.60 17.62
CA SER A 103 2.77 -6.47 18.78
C SER A 103 1.27 -6.56 19.11
N VAL A 104 0.43 -5.68 18.54
CA VAL A 104 -1.00 -5.60 18.87
C VAL A 104 -1.84 -6.10 17.69
N PRO A 105 -2.32 -7.35 17.72
CA PRO A 105 -3.12 -7.93 16.65
C PRO A 105 -4.52 -7.30 16.57
N GLY A 106 -5.17 -7.46 15.42
CA GLY A 106 -6.42 -6.78 15.10
C GLY A 106 -6.71 -6.85 13.61
N GLY A 107 -7.61 -6.00 13.11
CA GLY A 107 -7.79 -5.78 11.67
C GLY A 107 -8.00 -7.07 10.87
N PHE A 108 -7.14 -7.29 9.86
CA PHE A 108 -7.19 -8.48 9.00
C PHE A 108 -6.77 -9.77 9.72
N PHE A 109 -6.01 -9.66 10.81
CA PHE A 109 -5.58 -10.80 11.63
C PHE A 109 -5.93 -10.55 13.11
N PRO A 110 -7.22 -10.72 13.49
CA PRO A 110 -7.68 -10.38 14.84
C PRO A 110 -6.95 -11.12 15.97
N LYS A 111 -6.41 -12.31 15.68
CA LYS A 111 -5.68 -13.16 16.62
C LYS A 111 -4.16 -13.18 16.38
N GLY A 112 -3.67 -12.29 15.52
CA GLY A 112 -2.28 -12.28 15.08
C GLY A 112 -2.03 -13.18 13.88
N ALA A 113 -0.96 -12.87 13.15
CA ALA A 113 -0.45 -13.70 12.07
C ALA A 113 0.43 -14.83 12.64
N ASN A 114 0.45 -15.97 11.95
CA ASN A 114 1.24 -17.13 12.36
C ASN A 114 2.70 -17.03 11.90
N GLY A 115 3.56 -17.81 12.57
CA GLY A 115 4.93 -18.04 12.15
C GLY A 115 5.95 -17.21 12.91
N ARG A 116 7.21 -17.66 12.85
CA ARG A 116 8.31 -17.17 13.71
C ARG A 116 8.50 -15.66 13.71
N ILE A 117 8.26 -14.98 12.58
CA ILE A 117 8.43 -13.52 12.47
C ILE A 117 7.33 -12.80 13.24
N ALA A 118 6.06 -13.11 12.97
CA ALA A 118 4.92 -12.46 13.62
C ALA A 118 4.87 -12.78 15.11
N GLU A 119 5.04 -14.05 15.48
CA GLU A 119 5.03 -14.50 16.88
C GLU A 119 6.16 -13.88 17.72
N ARG A 120 7.27 -13.48 17.10
CA ARG A 120 8.36 -12.78 17.80
C ARG A 120 7.91 -11.39 18.27
N PHE A 121 7.12 -10.67 17.48
CA PHE A 121 6.62 -9.33 17.84
C PHE A 121 5.47 -9.40 18.85
N LEU A 122 4.65 -10.45 18.84
CA LEU A 122 3.59 -10.62 19.85
C LEU A 122 4.12 -10.84 21.27
N ARG A 123 5.41 -11.19 21.41
CA ARG A 123 6.08 -11.44 22.69
C ARG A 123 6.93 -10.27 23.17
N SER A 124 6.98 -9.17 22.42
CA SER A 124 7.80 -7.97 22.71
C SER A 124 6.97 -6.79 23.18
#